data_AF-A0A7S3FPV8-F1
#
_entry.id   AF-A0A7S3FPV8-F1
#
_cell.length_a   1.000
_cell.length_b   1.000
_cell.length_c   1.000
_cell.angle_alpha   90.00
_cell.angle_beta   90.00
_cell.angle_gamma   90.00
#
_symmetry.space_group_name_H-M   'P 1'
#
loop_
_entity.id
_entity.type
_entity.pdbx_description
1 polymer ?
#
loop_
_entity_poly.entity_id
_entity_poly.type
_entity_poly.pdbx_seq_one_letter_code
_entity_poly.pdbx_strand_id
1 'polypeptide(L)'
;GEEVLSPIERVGTFVRRGAESAKSTWVRVSDWAVVLVYRLARTPALQASLAAVVLASFPALKQLLTIHGGDTTKVPPLYFVYDAVSTLGQAQVPVSMIMLSGTATLRYMTALRRRAIRATMVDRAKAEGGDQEEVGEARGETEKPDRFTPPAVACILLGRAALMPLAGLGWWWALNRIGLVPDIEGHTPIMQLVILVESAVPTAQNVVMLLLVHGRLEKGESLAQLVLVQMAISVFTFTVSCSFFQYLVIPQ
;
A
#
# COMPACT_ATOMS: atom_id res chain seq x y z
N GLY A 1 -57.85 24.76 -17.78
CA GLY A 1 -57.16 24.94 -19.06
C GLY A 1 -55.69 24.73 -18.80
N GLU A 2 -55.17 23.57 -19.18
CA GLU A 2 -53.73 23.32 -19.14
C GLU A 2 -53.10 24.07 -20.31
N GLU A 3 -52.29 25.08 -20.02
CA GLU A 3 -51.48 25.74 -21.04
C GLU A 3 -50.49 24.72 -21.61
N VAL A 4 -50.71 24.31 -22.86
CA VAL A 4 -49.84 23.40 -23.59
C VAL A 4 -48.55 24.15 -23.91
N LEU A 5 -47.60 24.12 -22.98
CA LEU A 5 -46.26 24.68 -23.15
C LEU A 5 -45.61 24.12 -24.42
N SER A 6 -45.06 25.05 -25.21
CA SER A 6 -44.45 24.79 -26.50
C SER A 6 -43.30 23.77 -26.36
N PRO A 7 -43.11 22.87 -27.35
CA PRO A 7 -42.02 21.88 -27.32
C PRO A 7 -40.63 22.50 -27.06
N ILE A 8 -40.42 23.75 -27.46
CA ILE A 8 -39.16 24.49 -27.29
C ILE A 8 -38.92 24.87 -25.82
N GLU A 9 -39.97 25.22 -25.08
CA GLU A 9 -39.85 25.57 -23.65
C GLU A 9 -39.58 24.34 -22.77
N ARG A 10 -40.07 23.16 -23.18
CA ARG A 10 -39.77 21.89 -22.50
C ARG A 10 -38.30 21.50 -22.65
N VAL A 11 -37.70 21.74 -23.81
CA VAL A 11 -36.26 21.49 -24.02
C VAL A 11 -35.41 22.48 -23.21
N GLY A 12 -35.79 23.75 -23.17
CA GLY A 12 -35.09 24.77 -22.37
C GLY A 12 -35.08 24.45 -20.87
N THR A 13 -36.20 24.00 -20.32
CA THR A 13 -36.30 23.60 -18.90
C THR A 13 -35.53 22.32 -18.58
N PHE A 14 -35.44 21.36 -19.51
CA PHE A 14 -34.65 20.14 -19.33
C PHE A 14 -33.13 20.43 -19.34
N VAL A 15 -32.66 21.25 -20.29
CA VAL A 15 -31.24 21.66 -20.37
C VAL A 15 -30.83 22.47 -19.14
N ARG A 16 -31.69 23.37 -18.67
CA ARG A 16 -31.42 24.18 -17.46
C ARG A 16 -31.38 23.34 -16.19
N ARG A 17 -32.30 22.38 -16.01
CA ARG A 17 -32.25 21.42 -14.88
C ARG A 17 -31.02 20.51 -14.95
N GLY A 18 -30.62 20.08 -16.14
CA GLY A 18 -29.38 19.32 -16.33
C GLY A 18 -28.13 20.12 -15.96
N ALA A 19 -28.07 21.41 -16.34
CA ALA A 19 -26.95 22.30 -16.02
C ALA A 19 -26.88 22.62 -14.51
N GLU A 20 -28.01 22.86 -13.84
CA GLU A 20 -28.06 23.10 -12.39
C GLU A 20 -27.68 21.84 -11.60
N SER A 21 -28.12 20.66 -12.05
CA SER A 21 -27.73 19.38 -11.44
C SER A 21 -26.23 19.10 -11.64
N ALA A 22 -25.69 19.33 -12.84
CA ALA A 22 -24.26 19.15 -13.12
C ALA A 22 -23.38 20.12 -12.30
N LYS A 23 -23.81 21.38 -12.14
CA LYS A 23 -23.12 22.36 -11.31
C LYS A 23 -23.12 21.93 -9.84
N SER A 24 -24.21 21.34 -9.34
CA SER A 24 -24.28 20.81 -7.97
C SER A 24 -23.36 19.61 -7.74
N THR A 25 -23.19 18.74 -8.73
CA THR A 25 -22.28 17.59 -8.66
C THR A 25 -20.82 18.04 -8.70
N TRP A 26 -20.49 19.00 -9.57
CA TRP A 26 -19.13 19.56 -9.64
C TRP A 26 -18.69 20.24 -8.34
N VAL A 27 -19.57 21.04 -7.72
CA VAL A 27 -19.29 21.67 -6.42
C VAL A 27 -19.07 20.62 -5.33
N ARG A 28 -19.89 19.56 -5.30
CA ARG A 28 -19.71 18.45 -4.35
C ARG A 28 -18.40 17.70 -4.55
N VAL A 29 -18.02 17.44 -5.81
CA VAL A 29 -16.75 16.78 -6.14
C VAL A 29 -15.57 17.67 -5.77
N SER A 30 -15.63 18.98 -6.05
CA SER A 30 -14.56 19.91 -5.67
C SER A 30 -14.45 20.06 -4.15
N ASP A 31 -15.56 20.17 -3.43
CA ASP A 31 -15.53 20.26 -1.97
C ASP A 31 -14.95 18.98 -1.35
N TRP A 32 -15.37 17.82 -1.85
CA TRP A 32 -14.82 16.54 -1.44
C TRP A 32 -13.32 16.44 -1.74
N ALA A 33 -12.90 16.86 -2.93
CA ALA A 33 -11.49 16.88 -3.32
C ALA A 33 -10.66 17.83 -2.45
N VAL A 34 -11.17 19.02 -2.14
CA VAL A 34 -10.50 19.99 -1.25
C VAL A 34 -10.36 19.42 0.16
N VAL A 35 -11.42 18.80 0.70
CA VAL A 35 -11.36 18.15 2.02
C VAL A 35 -10.37 16.98 2.01
N LEU A 36 -10.35 16.18 0.94
CA LEU A 36 -9.40 15.08 0.78
C LEU A 36 -7.96 15.60 0.75
N VAL A 37 -7.67 16.60 -0.09
CA VAL A 37 -6.35 17.24 -0.21
C VAL A 37 -5.93 17.86 1.12
N TYR A 38 -6.83 18.54 1.82
CA TYR A 38 -6.55 19.14 3.12
C TYR A 38 -6.21 18.08 4.18
N ARG A 39 -6.97 16.98 4.22
CA ARG A 39 -6.69 15.86 5.12
C ARG A 39 -5.36 15.19 4.76
N LEU A 40 -5.08 15.01 3.47
CA LEU A 40 -3.85 14.40 2.98
C LEU A 40 -2.63 15.29 3.31
N ALA A 41 -2.75 16.61 3.15
CA ALA A 41 -1.74 17.61 3.51
C ALA A 41 -1.44 17.66 5.02
N ARG A 42 -2.38 17.21 5.85
CA ARG A 42 -2.16 17.05 7.29
C ARG A 42 -1.54 15.71 7.70
N THR A 43 -1.31 14.80 6.75
CA THR A 43 -0.62 13.54 7.09
C THR A 43 0.87 13.81 7.31
N PRO A 44 1.46 13.31 8.40
CA PRO A 44 2.86 13.57 8.72
C PRO A 44 3.80 13.00 7.65
N ALA A 45 3.42 11.91 7.00
CA ALA A 45 4.18 11.33 5.89
C ALA A 45 4.27 12.29 4.69
N LEU A 46 3.14 12.92 4.30
CA LEU A 46 3.14 13.88 3.20
C LEU A 46 3.89 15.16 3.57
N GLN A 47 3.77 15.60 4.83
CA GLN A 47 4.53 16.74 5.34
C GLN A 47 6.04 16.47 5.30
N ALA A 48 6.47 15.27 5.73
CA ALA A 48 7.86 14.86 5.66
C ALA A 48 8.37 14.77 4.21
N SER A 49 7.58 14.20 3.29
CA SER A 49 7.98 14.14 1.88
C SER A 49 8.06 15.53 1.24
N LEU A 50 7.12 16.42 1.54
CA LEU A 50 7.16 17.81 1.06
C LEU A 50 8.34 18.56 1.64
N ALA A 51 8.62 18.41 2.94
CA ALA A 51 9.79 19.01 3.58
C ALA A 51 11.09 18.49 2.95
N ALA A 52 11.17 17.20 2.63
CA ALA A 52 12.32 16.62 1.94
C ALA A 52 12.50 17.18 0.52
N VAL A 53 11.41 17.34 -0.24
CA VAL A 53 11.45 17.97 -1.58
C VAL A 53 11.90 19.42 -1.50
N VAL A 54 11.38 20.18 -0.54
CA VAL A 54 11.78 21.58 -0.29
C VAL A 54 13.27 21.63 0.06
N LEU A 55 13.73 20.83 1.01
CA LEU A 55 15.15 20.76 1.40
C LEU A 55 16.06 20.36 0.23
N ALA A 56 15.64 19.42 -0.61
CA ALA A 56 16.39 18.99 -1.78
C ALA A 56 16.45 20.05 -2.89
N SER A 57 15.43 20.92 -2.97
CA SER A 57 15.32 21.97 -4.00
C SER A 57 16.23 23.17 -3.74
N PHE A 58 16.70 23.38 -2.51
CA PHE A 58 17.58 24.49 -2.15
C PHE A 58 19.03 24.01 -1.93
N PRO A 59 19.97 24.24 -2.86
CA PRO A 59 21.35 23.75 -2.77
C PRO A 59 22.07 24.19 -1.49
N ALA A 60 21.81 25.41 -1.02
CA ALA A 60 22.39 25.94 0.21
C ALA A 60 21.99 25.15 1.46
N LEU A 61 20.72 24.71 1.55
CA LEU A 61 20.24 23.86 2.65
C LEU A 61 20.79 22.43 2.50
N LYS A 62 20.85 21.92 1.27
CA LYS A 62 21.42 20.61 0.97
C LYS A 62 22.88 20.50 1.41
N GLN A 63 23.69 21.55 1.22
CA GLN A 63 25.09 21.60 1.64
C GLN A 63 25.29 21.53 3.15
N LEU A 64 24.29 21.93 3.95
CA LEU A 64 24.35 21.82 5.42
C LEU A 64 24.11 20.38 5.90
N LEU A 65 23.46 19.53 5.08
CA LEU A 65 22.98 18.20 5.46
C LEU A 65 23.75 17.06 4.79
N THR A 66 24.28 17.27 3.59
CA THR A 66 24.89 16.21 2.77
C THR A 66 26.35 16.52 2.45
N ILE A 67 27.21 15.50 2.55
CA ILE A 67 28.62 15.61 2.16
C ILE A 67 28.67 15.78 0.63
N HIS A 68 29.19 16.91 0.16
CA HIS A 68 29.39 17.18 -1.27
C HIS A 68 30.85 16.95 -1.64
N GLY A 69 31.07 16.07 -2.62
CA GLY A 69 32.41 15.72 -3.11
C GLY A 69 33.05 14.58 -2.31
N GLY A 70 34.07 13.95 -2.89
CA GLY A 70 34.80 12.81 -2.29
C GLY A 70 35.66 13.16 -1.08
N ASP A 71 35.56 14.39 -0.56
CA ASP A 71 36.36 14.90 0.54
C ASP A 71 35.68 14.57 1.87
N THR A 72 35.86 13.33 2.34
CA THR A 72 35.28 12.79 3.58
C THR A 72 35.72 13.54 4.85
N THR A 73 36.71 14.42 4.72
CA THR A 73 37.26 15.22 5.81
C THR A 73 36.37 16.39 6.23
N LYS A 74 35.46 16.85 5.36
CA LYS A 74 34.55 17.97 5.63
C LYS A 74 33.14 17.46 5.92
N VAL A 75 32.88 17.14 7.18
CA VAL A 75 31.53 16.79 7.64
C VAL A 75 30.71 18.07 7.83
N PRO A 76 29.55 18.23 7.16
CA PRO A 76 28.73 19.41 7.31
C PRO A 76 28.02 19.43 8.68
N PRO A 77 27.68 20.61 9.21
CA PRO A 77 27.29 20.77 10.62
C PRO A 77 26.00 20.02 11.00
N LEU A 78 25.09 19.80 10.06
CA LEU A 78 23.83 19.09 10.30
C LEU A 78 23.83 17.67 9.71
N TYR A 79 25.00 17.13 9.36
CA TYR A 79 25.12 15.76 8.85
C TYR A 79 24.50 14.72 9.79
N PHE A 80 24.67 14.90 11.11
CA PHE A 80 24.11 13.98 12.10
C PHE A 80 22.58 13.83 12.01
N VAL A 81 21.86 14.89 11.60
CA VAL A 81 20.40 14.83 11.43
C VAL A 81 20.07 13.99 10.20
N TYR A 82 20.76 14.24 9.10
CA TYR A 82 20.60 13.47 7.87
C TYR A 82 20.92 11.98 8.11
N ASP A 83 22.03 11.70 8.77
CA ASP A 83 22.48 10.35 9.08
C ASP A 83 21.51 9.61 10.01
N ALA A 84 21.00 10.28 11.05
CA ALA A 84 19.98 9.72 11.93
C ALA A 84 18.67 9.40 11.18
N VAL A 85 18.18 10.33 10.33
CA VAL A 85 16.95 10.13 9.56
C VAL A 85 17.14 9.04 8.49
N SER A 86 18.28 9.02 7.81
CA SER A 86 18.64 7.99 6.82
C SER A 86 18.70 6.62 7.48
N THR A 87 19.38 6.50 8.62
CA THR A 87 19.47 5.26 9.39
C THR A 87 18.10 4.80 9.86
N LEU A 88 17.23 5.70 10.32
CA LEU A 88 15.86 5.37 10.72
C LEU A 88 15.05 4.86 9.52
N GLY A 89 15.17 5.50 8.36
CA GLY A 89 14.53 5.07 7.11
C GLY A 89 14.98 3.68 6.66
N GLN A 90 16.29 3.40 6.72
CA GLN A 90 16.84 2.09 6.39
C GLN A 90 16.44 1.01 7.40
N ALA A 91 16.34 1.36 8.69
CA ALA A 91 15.90 0.45 9.76
C ALA A 91 14.40 0.16 9.72
N GLN A 92 13.58 1.01 9.08
CA GLN A 92 12.13 0.83 9.03
C GLN A 92 11.71 -0.52 8.43
N VAL A 93 12.35 -0.94 7.33
CA VAL A 93 12.01 -2.18 6.63
C VAL A 93 12.28 -3.42 7.50
N PRO A 94 13.49 -3.64 8.05
CA PRO A 94 13.75 -4.81 8.91
C PRO A 94 12.93 -4.77 10.19
N VAL A 95 12.72 -3.60 10.81
CA VAL A 95 11.86 -3.48 12.00
C VAL A 95 10.42 -3.88 11.68
N SER A 96 9.88 -3.42 10.56
CA SER A 96 8.53 -3.80 10.10
C SER A 96 8.44 -5.30 9.84
N MET A 97 9.48 -5.90 9.27
CA MET A 97 9.54 -7.34 9.01
C MET A 97 9.60 -8.16 10.30
N ILE A 98 10.39 -7.72 11.29
CA ILE A 98 10.44 -8.33 12.62
C ILE A 98 9.08 -8.22 13.31
N MET A 99 8.41 -7.07 13.23
CA MET A 99 7.09 -6.87 13.83
C MET A 99 6.03 -7.75 13.18
N LEU A 100 6.03 -7.85 11.84
CA LEU A 100 5.15 -8.76 11.10
C LEU A 100 5.41 -10.22 11.47
N SER A 101 6.68 -10.63 11.58
CA SER A 101 7.07 -11.97 12.00
C SER A 101 6.61 -12.26 13.44
N GLY A 102 6.91 -11.37 14.40
CA GLY A 102 6.54 -11.53 15.80
C GLY A 102 5.02 -11.59 16.01
N THR A 103 4.27 -10.75 15.30
CA THR A 103 2.80 -10.80 15.34
C THR A 103 2.25 -12.11 14.74
N ALA A 104 2.84 -12.62 13.65
CA ALA A 104 2.48 -13.92 13.10
C ALA A 104 2.78 -15.07 14.08
N THR A 105 3.95 -15.06 14.74
CA THR A 105 4.34 -16.08 15.73
C THR A 105 3.43 -16.08 16.95
N LEU A 106 3.16 -14.91 17.55
CA LEU A 106 2.24 -14.79 18.69
C LEU A 106 0.86 -15.36 18.34
N ARG A 107 0.36 -15.05 17.13
CA ARG A 107 -0.92 -15.57 16.64
C ARG A 107 -0.89 -17.09 16.49
N TYR A 108 0.15 -17.65 15.88
CA TYR A 108 0.33 -19.09 15.77
C TYR A 108 0.31 -19.78 17.14
N MET A 109 1.02 -19.23 18.12
CA MET A 109 1.03 -19.75 19.50
C MET A 109 -0.35 -19.67 20.17
N THR A 110 -1.09 -18.57 20.00
CA THR A 110 -2.46 -18.47 20.55
C THR A 110 -3.42 -19.46 19.92
N ALA A 111 -3.29 -19.72 18.60
CA ALA A 111 -4.09 -20.71 17.91
C ALA A 111 -3.80 -22.13 18.41
N LEU A 112 -2.52 -22.49 18.58
CA LEU A 112 -2.12 -23.76 19.17
C LEU A 112 -2.64 -23.90 20.61
N ARG A 113 -2.52 -22.86 21.44
CA ARG A 113 -3.04 -22.85 22.81
C ARG A 113 -4.56 -23.08 22.85
N ARG A 114 -5.32 -22.42 21.98
CA ARG A 114 -6.79 -22.62 21.87
C ARG A 114 -7.15 -24.04 21.42
N ARG A 115 -6.34 -24.67 20.56
CA ARG A 115 -6.53 -26.06 20.15
C ARG A 115 -6.23 -27.03 21.29
N ALA A 116 -5.15 -26.80 22.04
CA ALA A 116 -4.79 -27.61 23.20
C ALA A 116 -5.87 -27.56 24.29
N ILE A 117 -6.37 -26.36 24.63
CA ILE A 117 -7.46 -26.21 25.61
C ILE A 117 -8.75 -26.92 25.15
N ARG A 118 -9.08 -26.84 23.85
CA ARG A 118 -10.24 -27.57 23.31
C ARG A 118 -10.07 -29.08 23.39
N ALA A 119 -8.88 -29.59 23.09
CA ALA A 119 -8.59 -31.02 23.21
C ALA A 119 -8.75 -31.50 24.66
N THR A 120 -8.20 -30.77 25.64
CA THR A 120 -8.32 -31.16 27.05
C THR A 120 -9.77 -31.07 27.57
N MET A 121 -10.56 -30.10 27.10
CA MET A 121 -11.99 -30.02 27.44
C MET A 121 -12.78 -31.21 26.87
N VAL A 122 -12.50 -31.62 25.63
CA VAL A 122 -13.14 -32.79 25.01
C VAL A 122 -12.75 -34.08 25.73
N ASP A 123 -11.47 -34.23 26.11
CA ASP A 123 -11.00 -35.41 26.84
C ASP A 123 -11.62 -35.48 28.23
N ARG A 124 -11.76 -34.35 28.93
CA ARG A 124 -12.44 -34.28 30.22
C ARG A 124 -13.93 -34.60 30.11
N ALA A 125 -14.63 -34.05 29.12
CA ALA A 125 -16.05 -34.34 28.89
C ALA A 125 -16.30 -35.83 28.59
N LYS A 126 -15.39 -36.48 27.86
CA LYS A 126 -15.44 -37.94 27.63
C LYS A 126 -15.21 -38.74 28.91
N ALA A 127 -14.29 -38.29 29.77
CA ALA A 127 -13.98 -38.97 31.03
C ALA A 127 -15.11 -38.88 32.06
N GLU A 128 -15.89 -37.79 32.04
CA GLU A 128 -17.02 -37.56 32.95
C GLU A 128 -18.30 -38.35 32.56
N GLY A 129 -18.26 -39.16 31.49
CA GLY A 129 -19.24 -40.22 31.24
C GLY A 129 -20.66 -39.76 30.85
N GLY A 130 -20.83 -38.50 30.44
CA GLY A 130 -22.12 -37.99 29.98
C GLY A 130 -22.55 -38.61 28.66
N ASP A 131 -23.73 -39.24 28.64
CA ASP A 131 -24.39 -39.75 27.44
C ASP A 131 -24.45 -38.66 26.36
N GLN A 132 -23.95 -39.01 25.17
CA GLN A 132 -23.48 -38.11 24.11
C GLN A 132 -24.57 -37.39 23.28
N GLU A 133 -25.85 -37.46 23.64
CA GLU A 133 -26.91 -37.08 22.69
C GLU A 133 -27.40 -35.63 22.76
N GLU A 134 -27.14 -34.87 23.82
CA GLU A 134 -27.67 -33.50 23.94
C GLU A 134 -26.66 -32.43 24.39
N VAL A 135 -25.37 -32.59 24.08
CA VAL A 135 -24.52 -31.38 23.91
C VAL A 135 -24.83 -30.80 22.54
N GLY A 136 -26.09 -30.40 22.39
CA GLY A 136 -26.61 -29.65 21.28
C GLY A 136 -25.72 -28.45 21.11
N GLU A 137 -25.14 -28.36 19.92
CA GLU A 137 -25.15 -27.19 19.06
C GLU A 137 -25.10 -25.79 19.71
N ALA A 138 -24.43 -25.66 20.86
CA ALA A 138 -23.62 -24.52 21.22
C ALA A 138 -22.36 -24.53 20.34
N ARG A 139 -22.58 -24.73 19.02
CA ARG A 139 -21.99 -23.89 17.99
C ARG A 139 -22.37 -22.45 18.36
N GLY A 140 -21.73 -21.92 19.41
CA GLY A 140 -21.43 -20.51 19.41
C GLY A 140 -20.82 -20.28 18.04
N GLU A 141 -21.53 -19.50 17.23
CA GLU A 141 -21.12 -19.14 15.89
C GLU A 141 -19.68 -18.69 16.02
N THR A 142 -18.76 -19.61 15.77
CA THR A 142 -17.35 -19.29 15.63
C THR A 142 -17.40 -18.44 14.38
N GLU A 143 -17.54 -17.13 14.58
CA GLU A 143 -17.51 -16.09 13.56
C GLU A 143 -16.43 -16.56 12.61
N LYS A 144 -16.87 -17.07 11.44
CA LYS A 144 -15.92 -17.60 10.48
C LYS A 144 -15.06 -16.39 10.18
N PRO A 145 -13.74 -16.43 10.48
CA PRO A 145 -12.90 -15.28 10.28
C PRO A 145 -13.15 -14.82 8.85
N ASP A 146 -13.47 -13.54 8.68
CA ASP A 146 -13.81 -12.90 7.42
C ASP A 146 -12.65 -13.14 6.43
N ARG A 147 -12.69 -14.29 5.75
CA ARG A 147 -11.67 -14.71 4.79
C ARG A 147 -12.01 -14.02 3.49
N PHE A 148 -11.01 -13.40 2.89
CA PHE A 148 -11.16 -12.89 1.53
C PHE A 148 -11.60 -14.03 0.62
N THR A 149 -12.53 -13.74 -0.28
CA THR A 149 -12.96 -14.70 -1.28
C THR A 149 -11.73 -15.10 -2.12
N PRO A 150 -11.54 -16.40 -2.45
CA PRO A 150 -10.44 -16.86 -3.28
C PRO A 150 -10.22 -16.03 -4.57
N PRO A 151 -11.26 -15.60 -5.32
CA PRO A 151 -11.06 -14.73 -6.47
C PRO A 151 -10.52 -13.34 -6.10
N ALA A 152 -10.92 -12.77 -4.95
CA ALA A 152 -10.37 -11.50 -4.48
C ALA A 152 -8.89 -11.65 -4.12
N VAL A 153 -8.51 -12.73 -3.44
CA VAL A 153 -7.10 -13.02 -3.14
C VAL A 153 -6.29 -13.15 -4.43
N ALA A 154 -6.76 -13.95 -5.39
CA ALA A 154 -6.10 -14.13 -6.68
C ALA A 154 -5.97 -12.81 -7.45
N CYS A 155 -7.03 -11.99 -7.47
CA CYS A 155 -7.02 -10.68 -8.12
C CYS A 155 -6.01 -9.72 -7.48
N ILE A 156 -5.92 -9.68 -6.14
CA ILE A 156 -4.95 -8.86 -5.42
C ILE A 156 -3.52 -9.34 -5.72
N LEU A 157 -3.28 -10.66 -5.67
CA LEU A 157 -1.97 -11.24 -5.92
C LEU A 157 -1.51 -11.01 -7.36
N LEU A 158 -2.35 -11.32 -8.36
CA LEU A 158 -2.03 -11.14 -9.77
C LEU A 158 -1.95 -9.66 -10.16
N GLY A 159 -2.90 -8.85 -9.70
CA GLY A 159 -2.90 -7.42 -9.94
C GLY A 159 -1.61 -6.78 -9.43
N ARG A 160 -1.17 -7.10 -8.21
CA ARG A 160 0.10 -6.54 -7.74
C ARG A 160 1.32 -7.15 -8.40
N ALA A 161 1.40 -8.48 -8.49
CA ALA A 161 2.62 -9.13 -8.94
C ALA A 161 2.89 -8.94 -10.44
N ALA A 162 1.84 -8.75 -11.27
CA ALA A 162 1.97 -8.59 -12.71
C ALA A 162 1.57 -7.20 -13.21
N LEU A 163 0.46 -6.61 -12.75
CA LEU A 163 -0.02 -5.34 -13.29
C LEU A 163 0.85 -4.16 -12.84
N MET A 164 1.35 -4.14 -11.59
CA MET A 164 2.16 -3.01 -11.11
C MET A 164 3.51 -2.87 -11.82
N PRO A 165 4.31 -3.93 -12.04
CA PRO A 165 5.52 -3.83 -12.85
C PRO A 165 5.25 -3.34 -14.28
N LEU A 166 4.18 -3.85 -14.90
CA LEU A 166 3.77 -3.43 -16.25
C LEU A 166 3.34 -1.96 -16.27
N ALA A 167 2.62 -1.51 -15.24
CA ALA A 167 2.25 -0.11 -15.08
C ALA A 167 3.48 0.78 -14.86
N GLY A 168 4.46 0.34 -14.07
CA GLY A 168 5.73 1.03 -13.88
C GLY A 168 6.52 1.17 -15.18
N LEU A 169 6.59 0.10 -15.97
CA LEU A 169 7.24 0.10 -17.28
C LEU A 169 6.50 1.00 -18.29
N GLY A 170 5.16 0.94 -18.30
CA GLY A 170 4.34 1.83 -19.12
C GLY A 170 4.51 3.30 -18.74
N TRP A 171 4.57 3.59 -17.44
CA TRP A 171 4.81 4.94 -16.92
C TRP A 171 6.19 5.45 -17.30
N TRP A 172 7.23 4.62 -17.14
CA TRP A 172 8.58 4.94 -17.61
C TRP A 172 8.60 5.29 -19.10
N TRP A 173 8.00 4.43 -19.94
CA TRP A 173 7.95 4.66 -21.38
C TRP A 173 7.23 5.96 -21.73
N ALA A 174 6.12 6.26 -21.04
CA ALA A 174 5.40 7.50 -21.19
C ALA A 174 6.27 8.72 -20.82
N LEU A 175 6.94 8.69 -19.66
CA LEU A 175 7.84 9.76 -19.20
C LEU A 175 9.02 9.99 -20.15
N ASN A 176 9.58 8.92 -20.70
CA ASN A 176 10.66 9.00 -21.67
C ASN A 176 10.16 9.62 -22.99
N ARG A 177 8.97 9.24 -23.45
CA ARG A 177 8.38 9.76 -24.70
C ARG A 177 8.08 11.26 -24.64
N ILE A 178 7.76 11.79 -23.45
CA ILE A 178 7.53 13.23 -23.25
C ILE A 178 8.82 14.01 -22.92
N GLY A 179 9.98 13.35 -22.85
CA GLY A 179 11.26 13.98 -22.54
C GLY A 179 11.35 14.55 -21.12
N LEU A 180 10.54 14.04 -20.19
CA LEU A 180 10.51 14.54 -18.79
C LEU A 180 11.59 13.89 -17.92
N VAL A 181 12.15 12.76 -18.37
CA VAL A 181 13.31 12.14 -17.74
C VAL A 181 14.54 12.93 -18.18
N PRO A 182 15.23 13.63 -17.25
CA PRO A 182 16.46 14.32 -17.60
C PRO A 182 17.50 13.28 -18.02
N ASP A 183 18.05 13.44 -19.22
CA ASP A 183 19.15 12.63 -19.73
C ASP A 183 20.44 13.11 -19.05
N ILE A 184 20.64 12.65 -17.81
CA ILE A 184 21.86 12.94 -17.06
C ILE A 184 22.89 11.91 -17.54
N GLU A 185 23.96 12.39 -18.19
CA GLU A 185 25.06 11.63 -18.79
C GLU A 185 25.36 10.28 -18.08
N GLY A 186 24.75 9.20 -18.57
CA GLY A 186 25.00 7.82 -18.09
C GLY A 186 24.14 7.32 -16.92
N HIS A 187 23.25 8.12 -16.34
CA HIS A 187 22.38 7.73 -15.21
C HIS A 187 20.97 7.27 -15.61
N THR A 188 20.60 7.39 -16.90
CA THR A 188 19.29 6.96 -17.43
C THR A 188 18.97 5.48 -17.11
N PRO A 189 19.92 4.52 -17.21
CA PRO A 189 19.68 3.12 -16.84
C PRO A 189 19.44 2.90 -15.35
N ILE A 190 20.03 3.73 -14.49
CA ILE A 190 19.86 3.63 -13.03
C ILE A 190 18.46 4.11 -12.65
N MET A 191 18.01 5.24 -13.19
CA MET A 191 16.66 5.76 -12.94
C MET A 191 15.58 4.78 -13.41
N GLN A 192 15.82 4.15 -14.56
CA GLN A 192 15.02 3.06 -15.10
C GLN A 192 14.89 1.89 -14.14
N LEU A 193 16.03 1.39 -13.65
CA LEU A 193 16.07 0.31 -12.68
C LEU A 193 15.33 0.70 -11.40
N VAL A 194 15.53 1.91 -10.88
CA VAL A 194 14.85 2.39 -9.67
C VAL A 194 13.34 2.40 -9.85
N ILE A 195 12.83 2.92 -10.98
CA ILE A 195 11.37 2.96 -11.25
C ILE A 195 10.81 1.55 -11.39
N LEU A 196 11.53 0.64 -12.06
CA LEU A 196 11.14 -0.76 -12.17
C LEU A 196 11.08 -1.42 -10.79
N VAL A 197 12.15 -1.29 -10.00
CA VAL A 197 12.24 -1.87 -8.66
C VAL A 197 11.11 -1.34 -7.78
N GLU A 198 10.91 -0.03 -7.74
CA GLU A 198 9.86 0.59 -6.93
C GLU A 198 8.45 0.13 -7.35
N SER A 199 8.22 -0.07 -8.65
CA SER A 199 6.94 -0.57 -9.16
C SER A 199 6.72 -2.06 -8.90
N ALA A 200 7.79 -2.85 -8.77
CA ALA A 200 7.73 -4.29 -8.57
C ALA A 200 7.77 -4.70 -7.09
N VAL A 201 8.31 -3.84 -6.21
CA VAL A 201 8.36 -4.10 -4.78
C VAL A 201 6.95 -4.02 -4.15
N PRO A 202 6.49 -5.07 -3.46
CA PRO A 202 5.15 -5.10 -2.89
C PRO A 202 4.99 -4.14 -1.69
N THR A 203 4.37 -2.99 -1.90
CA THR A 203 4.21 -1.89 -0.92
C THR A 203 3.15 -2.11 0.19
N ALA A 204 2.84 -3.34 0.59
CA ALA A 204 1.74 -3.62 1.54
C ALA A 204 2.13 -3.64 3.03
N GLN A 205 3.41 -3.59 3.39
CA GLN A 205 3.82 -3.74 4.80
C GLN A 205 3.21 -2.66 5.70
N ASN A 206 3.17 -1.41 5.25
CA ASN A 206 2.58 -0.31 6.01
C ASN A 206 1.04 -0.41 6.14
N VAL A 207 0.36 -1.00 5.16
CA VAL A 207 -1.11 -1.18 5.21
C VAL A 207 -1.48 -2.26 6.22
N VAL A 208 -0.72 -3.35 6.28
CA VAL A 208 -0.90 -4.40 7.31
C VAL A 208 -0.71 -3.80 8.69
N MET A 209 0.37 -3.03 8.87
CA MET A 209 0.68 -2.36 10.12
C MET A 209 -0.43 -1.40 10.55
N LEU A 210 -0.96 -0.59 9.63
CA LEU A 210 -2.09 0.29 9.92
C LEU A 210 -3.34 -0.49 10.36
N LEU A 211 -3.66 -1.61 9.73
CA LEU A 211 -4.81 -2.43 10.12
C LEU A 211 -4.62 -3.08 11.50
N LEU A 212 -3.38 -3.47 11.84
CA LEU A 212 -3.03 -3.98 13.16
C LEU A 212 -3.14 -2.89 14.24
N VAL A 213 -2.66 -1.68 13.95
CA VAL A 213 -2.71 -0.53 14.88
C VAL A 213 -4.15 -0.07 15.12
N HIS A 214 -5.03 -0.11 14.11
CA HIS A 214 -6.42 0.32 14.24
C HIS A 214 -7.35 -0.75 14.88
N GLY A 215 -6.78 -1.79 15.50
CA GLY A 215 -7.54 -2.77 16.29
C GLY A 215 -8.40 -3.74 15.48
N ARG A 216 -8.34 -3.73 14.15
CA ARG A 216 -9.06 -4.68 13.28
C ARG A 216 -8.28 -5.97 13.10
N LEU A 217 -7.97 -6.61 14.23
CA LEU A 217 -7.02 -7.73 14.31
C LEU A 217 -7.40 -8.92 13.42
N GLU A 218 -8.70 -9.18 13.28
CA GLU A 218 -9.26 -10.31 12.52
C GLU A 218 -9.04 -10.14 11.00
N LYS A 219 -9.40 -8.98 10.44
CA LYS A 219 -9.11 -8.67 9.03
C LYS A 219 -7.61 -8.57 8.77
N GLY A 220 -6.85 -8.17 9.78
CA GLY A 220 -5.39 -8.20 9.74
C GLY A 220 -4.81 -9.60 9.56
N GLU A 221 -5.49 -10.68 9.99
CA GLU A 221 -5.01 -12.06 9.81
C GLU A 221 -5.05 -12.50 8.36
N SER A 222 -6.23 -12.43 7.73
CA SER A 222 -6.39 -12.79 6.31
C SER A 222 -5.47 -11.95 5.42
N LEU A 223 -5.26 -10.68 5.77
CA LEU A 223 -4.40 -9.78 5.02
C LEU A 223 -2.90 -10.05 5.24
N ALA A 224 -2.47 -10.39 6.46
CA ALA A 224 -1.08 -10.77 6.72
C ALA A 224 -0.68 -12.05 5.99
N GLN A 225 -1.56 -13.06 5.96
CA GLN A 225 -1.34 -14.28 5.17
C GLN A 225 -1.24 -13.97 3.68
N LEU A 226 -2.12 -13.11 3.17
CA LEU A 226 -2.07 -12.66 1.78
C LEU A 226 -0.73 -11.98 1.48
N VAL A 227 -0.24 -11.10 2.36
CA VAL A 227 1.05 -10.41 2.18
C VAL A 227 2.23 -11.37 2.22
N LEU A 228 2.23 -12.39 3.07
CA LEU A 228 3.28 -13.41 3.07
C LEU A 228 3.33 -14.19 1.76
N VAL A 229 2.18 -14.63 1.26
CA VAL A 229 2.07 -15.31 -0.04
C VAL A 229 2.49 -14.36 -1.16
N GLN A 230 2.08 -13.09 -1.10
CA GLN A 230 2.48 -12.07 -2.05
C GLN A 230 3.99 -11.85 -2.06
N MET A 231 4.63 -11.81 -0.89
CA MET A 231 6.09 -11.68 -0.77
C MET A 231 6.80 -12.86 -1.43
N ALA A 232 6.35 -14.09 -1.16
CA ALA A 232 6.92 -15.28 -1.78
C ALA A 232 6.80 -15.26 -3.31
N ILE A 233 5.61 -14.93 -3.83
CA ILE A 233 5.38 -14.80 -5.29
C ILE A 233 6.21 -13.66 -5.86
N SER A 234 6.32 -12.55 -5.13
CA SER A 234 7.05 -11.36 -5.57
C SER A 234 8.52 -11.63 -5.83
N VAL A 235 9.18 -12.51 -5.07
CA VAL A 235 10.58 -12.89 -5.34
C VAL A 235 10.72 -13.44 -6.76
N PHE A 236 9.81 -14.32 -7.17
CA PHE A 236 9.83 -14.90 -8.50
C PHE A 236 9.47 -13.88 -9.58
N THR A 237 8.36 -13.14 -9.40
CA THR A 237 7.92 -12.17 -10.41
C THR A 237 8.87 -10.99 -10.56
N PHE A 238 9.48 -10.55 -9.46
CA PHE A 238 10.53 -9.53 -9.46
C PHE A 238 11.76 -10.01 -10.21
N THR A 239 12.24 -11.22 -9.94
CA THR A 239 13.40 -11.80 -10.66
C THR A 239 13.12 -11.87 -12.16
N VAL A 240 11.97 -12.40 -12.57
CA VAL A 240 11.59 -12.48 -13.99
C VAL A 240 11.48 -11.08 -14.62
N SER A 241 10.87 -10.13 -13.92
CA SER A 241 10.70 -8.76 -14.41
C SER A 241 12.05 -8.04 -14.59
N CYS A 242 12.95 -8.18 -13.61
CA CYS A 242 14.30 -7.63 -13.68
C CYS A 242 15.12 -8.26 -14.81
N SER A 243 15.07 -9.59 -14.98
CA SER A 243 15.75 -10.27 -16.08
C SER A 243 15.20 -9.85 -17.45
N PHE A 244 13.87 -9.75 -17.59
CA PHE A 244 13.23 -9.29 -18.82
C PHE A 244 13.60 -7.83 -19.15
N PHE A 245 13.64 -6.98 -18.13
CA PHE A 245 14.02 -5.58 -18.30
C PHE A 245 15.48 -5.42 -18.68
N GLN A 246 16.38 -6.14 -18.01
CA GLN A 246 17.80 -6.16 -18.34
C GLN A 246 18.03 -6.55 -19.81
N TYR A 247 17.27 -7.52 -20.31
CA TYR A 247 17.30 -7.93 -21.71
C TYR A 247 16.83 -6.84 -22.68
N LEU A 248 15.80 -6.06 -22.31
CA LEU A 248 15.26 -5.01 -23.18
C LEU A 248 16.09 -3.72 -23.19
N VAL A 249 16.69 -3.36 -22.05
CA VAL A 249 17.30 -2.04 -21.86
C VAL A 249 18.78 -2.02 -22.13
N ILE A 250 19.52 -3.08 -21.81
CA ILE A 250 20.95 -3.13 -22.08
C ILE A 250 21.10 -3.56 -23.54
N PRO A 251 21.49 -2.64 -24.46
CA PRO A 251 21.80 -3.04 -25.81
C PRO A 251 23.01 -3.99 -25.74
N GLN A 252 22.91 -5.15 -26.39
CA GLN A 252 24.05 -6.06 -26.55
C GLN A 252 25.12 -5.44 -27.44
#